data_AF-A0A1E3QJ86-F1
#
_entry.id   AF-A0A1E3QJ86-F1
#
_cell.length_a   1.000
_cell.length_b   1.000
_cell.length_c   1.000
_cell.angle_alpha   90.00
_cell.angle_beta   90.00
_cell.angle_gamma   90.00
#
_symmetry.space_group_name_H-M   'P 1'
#
loop_
_entity.id
_entity.type
_entity.pdbx_description
1 polymer ?
#
loop_
_entity_poly.entity_id
_entity_poly.type
_entity_poly.pdbx_seq_one_letter_code
_entity_poly.pdbx_strand_id
1 'polypeptide(L)'
;MCFNSGLRHSKAYSTASSVQPPKAPKVSLWTRLSRASTFVFASSLVLGAVSLAGFVIYLLFAEILLPSGETQVFNRAVSLIEKDAECQALLNFPAGERLKAYGETDGNRWTRNRPIHSQKKEGKDGKSHLMMKFHVETNSGRHGSVTLENIEDSALESNFAYIALDIRGQKRHYVIAPKFNTVARHKATGLFDLKWGSSKRG
;
A
#
# COMPACT_ATOMS: atom_id res chain seq x y z
N MET A 1 -80.67 -76.44 46.61
CA MET A 1 -79.40 -75.88 47.10
C MET A 1 -78.40 -75.86 45.96
N CYS A 2 -77.64 -74.78 45.87
CA CYS A 2 -76.86 -74.28 44.75
C CYS A 2 -75.61 -75.11 44.37
N PHE A 3 -75.14 -74.98 43.13
CA PHE A 3 -73.80 -74.48 42.70
C PHE A 3 -73.54 -74.93 41.25
N ASN A 4 -73.86 -74.10 40.26
CA ASN A 4 -73.06 -73.02 39.66
C ASN A 4 -71.84 -73.51 38.86
N SER A 5 -72.05 -73.63 37.55
CA SER A 5 -71.09 -73.94 36.49
C SER A 5 -70.25 -72.71 36.13
N GLY A 6 -68.98 -72.70 36.53
CA GLY A 6 -68.01 -71.67 36.15
C GLY A 6 -67.39 -71.93 34.77
N LEU A 7 -67.96 -71.34 33.73
CA LEU A 7 -67.35 -71.25 32.39
C LEU A 7 -66.20 -70.24 32.40
N ARG A 8 -65.02 -70.70 31.99
CA ARG A 8 -63.79 -69.91 31.86
C ARG A 8 -63.93 -68.95 30.67
N HIS A 9 -63.95 -67.65 30.94
CA HIS A 9 -63.72 -66.62 29.91
C HIS A 9 -62.31 -66.06 30.03
N SER A 10 -61.45 -66.38 29.06
CA SER A 10 -60.20 -65.68 28.81
C SER A 10 -60.50 -64.32 28.19
N LYS A 11 -60.33 -63.22 28.94
CA LYS A 11 -60.26 -61.88 28.36
C LYS A 11 -58.86 -61.68 27.79
N ALA A 12 -58.76 -61.64 26.46
CA ALA A 12 -57.57 -61.16 25.77
C ALA A 12 -57.40 -59.66 26.02
N TYR A 13 -56.21 -59.25 26.45
CA TYR A 13 -55.82 -57.85 26.56
C TYR A 13 -55.46 -57.34 25.15
N SER A 14 -56.26 -56.43 24.59
CA SER A 14 -55.88 -55.68 23.39
C SER A 14 -54.98 -54.51 23.78
N THR A 15 -53.66 -54.72 23.72
CA THR A 15 -52.69 -53.62 23.62
C THR A 15 -52.62 -53.16 22.17
N ALA A 16 -53.28 -52.04 21.87
CA ALA A 16 -53.03 -51.29 20.64
C ALA A 16 -53.33 -49.81 20.85
N SER A 17 -52.49 -49.14 21.67
CA SER A 17 -52.38 -47.68 21.61
C SER A 17 -51.63 -47.32 20.34
N SER A 18 -52.35 -47.12 19.23
CA SER A 18 -51.77 -46.52 18.02
C SER A 18 -51.48 -45.05 18.31
N VAL A 19 -50.22 -44.70 18.51
CA VAL A 19 -49.75 -43.31 18.47
C VAL A 19 -50.01 -42.80 17.05
N GLN A 20 -51.05 -41.98 16.87
CA GLN A 20 -51.26 -41.29 15.60
C GLN A 20 -50.15 -40.24 15.45
N PRO A 21 -49.43 -40.19 14.31
CA PRO A 21 -48.48 -39.12 14.07
C PRO A 21 -49.25 -37.76 14.05
N PRO A 22 -48.69 -36.69 14.62
CA PRO A 22 -49.38 -35.40 14.70
C PRO A 22 -49.78 -34.94 13.29
N LYS A 23 -51.09 -34.71 13.08
CA LYS A 23 -51.63 -34.22 11.81
C LYS A 23 -51.01 -32.87 11.49
N ALA A 24 -50.30 -32.78 10.37
CA ALA A 24 -49.67 -31.54 9.92
C ALA A 24 -50.73 -30.41 9.76
N PRO A 25 -50.47 -29.20 10.29
CA PRO A 25 -51.44 -28.11 10.22
C PRO A 25 -51.66 -27.64 8.76
N LYS A 26 -52.93 -27.52 8.35
CA LYS A 26 -53.33 -26.97 7.05
C LYS A 26 -53.08 -25.46 7.01
N VAL A 27 -51.87 -25.06 6.62
CA VAL A 27 -51.48 -23.65 6.51
C VAL A 27 -52.08 -23.00 5.26
N SER A 28 -52.78 -21.87 5.45
CA SER A 28 -53.42 -21.07 4.38
C SER A 28 -52.39 -20.54 3.36
N LEU A 29 -52.77 -20.52 2.08
CA LEU A 29 -51.96 -20.00 0.96
C LEU A 29 -51.54 -18.54 1.18
N TRP A 30 -52.42 -17.74 1.78
CA TRP A 30 -52.13 -16.33 2.12
C TRP A 30 -51.04 -16.22 3.18
N THR A 31 -51.10 -17.08 4.21
CA THR A 31 -50.06 -17.12 5.25
C THR A 31 -48.72 -17.57 4.67
N ARG A 32 -48.73 -18.46 3.67
CA ARG A 32 -47.50 -18.86 2.94
C ARG A 32 -46.92 -17.69 2.15
N LEU A 33 -47.77 -16.93 1.47
CA LEU A 33 -47.34 -15.77 0.69
C LEU A 33 -46.77 -14.65 1.58
N SER A 34 -47.44 -14.32 2.68
CA SER A 34 -46.96 -13.31 3.64
C SER A 34 -45.63 -13.72 4.28
N ARG A 35 -45.43 -15.00 4.55
CA ARG A 35 -44.14 -15.51 5.06
C ARG A 35 -43.05 -15.42 3.98
N ALA A 36 -43.37 -15.75 2.74
CA ALA A 36 -42.44 -15.63 1.62
C ALA A 36 -42.03 -14.16 1.38
N SER A 37 -42.96 -13.20 1.46
CA SER A 37 -42.63 -11.78 1.30
C SER A 37 -41.72 -11.25 2.41
N THR A 38 -41.99 -11.60 3.67
CA THR A 38 -41.14 -11.19 4.79
C THR A 38 -39.75 -11.82 4.71
N PHE A 39 -39.67 -13.08 4.27
CA PHE A 39 -38.38 -13.74 4.03
C PHE A 39 -37.59 -13.04 2.93
N VAL A 40 -38.20 -12.77 1.77
CA VAL A 40 -37.54 -12.05 0.67
C VAL A 40 -37.09 -10.67 1.12
N PHE A 41 -37.93 -9.94 1.85
CA PHE A 41 -37.58 -8.62 2.36
C PHE A 41 -36.39 -8.67 3.34
N ALA A 42 -36.44 -9.54 4.35
CA ALA A 42 -35.37 -9.70 5.31
C ALA A 42 -34.06 -10.18 4.65
N SER A 43 -34.14 -11.13 3.72
CA SER A 43 -32.98 -11.60 2.95
C SER A 43 -32.40 -10.49 2.09
N SER A 44 -33.22 -9.68 1.42
CA SER A 44 -32.74 -8.55 0.62
C SER A 44 -32.04 -7.50 1.47
N LEU A 45 -32.56 -7.21 2.66
CA LEU A 45 -31.96 -6.27 3.60
C LEU A 45 -30.60 -6.78 4.09
N VAL A 46 -30.51 -8.06 4.45
CA VAL A 46 -29.24 -8.67 4.89
C VAL A 46 -28.23 -8.70 3.75
N LEU A 47 -28.62 -9.10 2.54
CA LEU A 47 -27.73 -9.11 1.38
C LEU A 47 -27.26 -7.70 1.01
N GLY A 48 -28.15 -6.69 1.08
CA GLY A 48 -27.79 -5.30 0.87
C GLY A 48 -26.78 -4.80 1.90
N ALA A 49 -27.02 -5.09 3.18
CA ALA A 49 -26.11 -4.72 4.27
C ALA A 49 -24.73 -5.39 4.12
N VAL A 50 -24.70 -6.70 3.82
CA VAL A 50 -23.45 -7.44 3.60
C VAL A 50 -22.71 -6.93 2.38
N SER A 51 -23.41 -6.61 1.29
CA SER A 51 -22.78 -6.08 0.07
C SER A 51 -22.16 -4.71 0.32
N LEU A 52 -22.88 -3.82 1.01
CA LEU A 52 -22.37 -2.49 1.36
C LEU A 52 -21.17 -2.59 2.32
N ALA A 53 -21.25 -3.45 3.33
CA ALA A 53 -20.14 -3.68 4.24
C ALA A 53 -18.91 -4.25 3.51
N GLY A 54 -19.12 -5.23 2.62
CA GLY A 54 -18.07 -5.80 1.79
C GLY A 54 -17.42 -4.77 0.87
N PHE A 55 -18.20 -3.86 0.30
CA PHE A 55 -17.67 -2.77 -0.53
C PHE A 55 -16.80 -1.80 0.28
N VAL A 56 -17.23 -1.39 1.48
CA VAL A 56 -16.41 -0.53 2.36
C VAL A 56 -15.12 -1.24 2.76
N ILE A 57 -15.20 -2.52 3.12
CA ILE A 57 -14.02 -3.34 3.44
C ILE A 57 -13.07 -3.41 2.24
N TYR A 58 -13.61 -3.61 1.02
CA TYR A 58 -12.81 -3.63 -0.21
C TYR A 58 -12.06 -2.31 -0.43
N LEU A 59 -12.72 -1.16 -0.25
CA LEU A 59 -12.07 0.15 -0.39
C LEU A 59 -10.92 0.33 0.62
N LEU A 60 -11.10 -0.12 1.86
CA LEU A 60 -10.04 -0.08 2.87
C LEU A 60 -8.87 -0.99 2.50
N PHE A 61 -9.14 -2.21 2.01
CA PHE A 61 -8.09 -3.10 1.53
C PHE A 61 -7.37 -2.52 0.31
N ALA A 62 -8.09 -1.90 -0.63
CA ALA A 62 -7.48 -1.28 -1.80
C ALA A 62 -6.49 -0.18 -1.38
N GLU A 63 -6.86 0.68 -0.44
CA GLU A 63 -5.97 1.74 0.06
C GLU A 63 -4.71 1.18 0.74
N ILE A 64 -4.86 0.14 1.56
CA ILE A 64 -3.72 -0.49 2.26
C ILE A 64 -2.81 -1.23 1.27
N LEU A 65 -3.38 -1.83 0.22
CA LEU A 65 -2.67 -2.60 -0.80
C LEU A 65 -2.18 -1.74 -1.97
N LEU A 66 -2.43 -0.43 -1.96
CA LEU A 66 -1.76 0.58 -2.79
C LEU A 66 -0.66 1.24 -1.95
N PRO A 67 0.37 0.50 -1.48
CA PRO A 67 1.44 1.12 -0.71
C PRO A 67 2.05 2.25 -1.53
N SER A 68 2.29 3.37 -0.86
CA SER A 68 2.93 4.51 -1.50
C SER A 68 4.32 4.08 -1.99
N GLY A 69 4.49 4.05 -3.32
CA GLY A 69 5.79 3.74 -3.95
C GLY A 69 6.94 4.61 -3.41
N GLU A 70 6.61 5.78 -2.85
CA GLU A 70 7.54 6.70 -2.21
C GLU A 70 8.35 6.07 -1.07
N THR A 71 7.72 5.33 -0.16
CA THR A 71 8.45 4.70 0.96
C THR A 71 9.36 3.57 0.44
N GLN A 72 8.92 2.82 -0.56
CA GLN A 72 9.74 1.79 -1.20
C GLN A 72 10.95 2.40 -1.91
N VAL A 73 10.75 3.50 -2.65
CA VAL A 73 11.81 4.24 -3.35
C VAL A 73 12.82 4.79 -2.35
N PHE A 74 12.36 5.38 -1.24
CA PHE A 74 13.21 5.85 -0.16
C PHE A 74 14.08 4.73 0.42
N ASN A 75 13.45 3.63 0.86
CA ASN A 75 14.17 2.51 1.46
C ASN A 75 15.20 1.91 0.49
N ARG A 76 14.83 1.78 -0.79
CA ARG A 76 15.72 1.29 -1.84
C ARG A 76 16.89 2.24 -2.06
N ALA A 77 16.66 3.55 -2.07
CA ALA A 77 17.71 4.56 -2.20
C ALA A 77 18.69 4.55 -1.01
N VAL A 78 18.18 4.44 0.23
CA VAL A 78 19.01 4.29 1.43
C VAL A 78 19.87 3.05 1.34
N SER A 79 19.29 1.89 0.99
CA SER A 79 20.05 0.65 0.84
C SER A 79 21.10 0.70 -0.27
N LEU A 80 20.91 1.51 -1.32
CA LEU A 80 21.93 1.73 -2.35
C LEU A 80 23.10 2.56 -1.81
N ILE A 81 22.81 3.61 -1.04
CA ILE A 81 23.83 4.47 -0.42
C ILE A 81 24.64 3.69 0.62
N GLU A 82 23.99 2.85 1.43
CA GLU A 82 24.66 2.00 2.43
C GLU A 82 25.64 1.01 1.80
N LYS A 83 25.36 0.54 0.58
CA LYS A 83 26.20 -0.43 -0.15
C LYS A 83 27.34 0.20 -0.95
N ASP A 84 27.26 1.50 -1.24
CA ASP A 84 28.25 2.17 -2.08
C ASP A 84 29.53 2.50 -1.27
N ALA A 85 30.67 2.02 -1.77
CA ALA A 85 31.96 2.17 -1.10
C ALA A 85 32.44 3.63 -1.05
N GLU A 86 32.12 4.42 -2.08
CA GLU A 86 32.44 5.85 -2.11
C GLU A 86 31.61 6.61 -1.07
N CYS A 87 30.33 6.29 -0.92
CA CYS A 87 29.49 6.85 0.15
C CYS A 87 30.03 6.51 1.54
N GLN A 88 30.48 5.27 1.76
CA GLN A 88 31.11 4.82 3.01
C GLN A 88 32.35 5.66 3.34
N ALA A 89 33.24 5.87 2.36
CA ALA A 89 34.44 6.69 2.53
C ALA A 89 34.09 8.17 2.81
N LEU A 90 33.14 8.74 2.07
CA LEU A 90 32.76 10.15 2.20
C LEU A 90 32.06 10.44 3.54
N LEU A 91 31.15 9.58 3.96
CA LEU A 91 30.43 9.72 5.24
C LEU A 91 31.23 9.17 6.44
N ASN A 92 32.35 8.48 6.19
CA ASN A 92 33.24 7.89 7.19
C ASN A 92 32.51 6.89 8.11
N PHE A 93 31.84 5.90 7.52
CA PHE A 93 31.19 4.80 8.25
C PHE A 93 31.67 3.43 7.73
N PRO A 94 31.75 2.41 8.60
CA PRO A 94 32.16 1.06 8.20
C PRO A 94 31.09 0.34 7.36
N ALA A 95 31.53 -0.54 6.47
CA ALA A 95 30.63 -1.41 5.71
C ALA A 95 29.76 -2.25 6.63
N GLY A 96 28.44 -2.22 6.42
CA GLY A 96 27.45 -2.94 7.22
C GLY A 96 26.82 -2.14 8.36
N GLU A 97 27.29 -0.92 8.64
CA GLU A 97 26.58 -0.01 9.53
C GLU A 97 25.35 0.60 8.83
N ARG A 98 24.23 0.64 9.56
CA ARG A 98 22.97 1.21 9.07
C ARG A 98 22.94 2.72 9.25
N LEU A 99 22.59 3.44 8.19
CA LEU A 99 22.48 4.89 8.23
C LEU A 99 21.14 5.33 8.82
N LYS A 100 21.15 6.44 9.58
CA LYS A 100 19.92 7.12 9.98
C LYS A 100 19.48 8.00 8.83
N ALA A 101 18.30 7.77 8.29
CA ALA A 101 17.74 8.58 7.21
C ALA A 101 16.42 9.22 7.65
N TYR A 102 16.25 10.51 7.37
CA TYR A 102 15.08 11.29 7.79
C TYR A 102 14.76 12.40 6.78
N GLY A 103 13.51 12.86 6.76
CA GLY A 103 13.07 13.93 5.85
C GLY A 103 13.62 15.32 6.23
N GLU A 104 13.19 16.34 5.48
CA GLU A 104 13.54 17.73 5.82
C GLU A 104 12.85 18.16 7.12
N THR A 105 13.49 19.09 7.84
CA THR A 105 12.90 19.68 9.04
C THR A 105 12.18 20.95 8.65
N ASP A 106 10.88 21.02 8.93
CA ASP A 106 10.13 22.26 8.82
C ASP A 106 10.73 23.29 9.79
N GLY A 107 10.78 24.56 9.42
CA GLY A 107 11.49 25.63 10.16
C GLY A 107 11.08 25.84 11.63
N ASN A 108 10.10 25.08 12.13
CA ASN A 108 9.74 25.00 13.53
C ASN A 108 10.67 24.07 14.33
N ARG A 109 11.46 24.65 15.24
CA ARG A 109 12.43 23.92 16.09
C ARG A 109 11.80 22.92 17.07
N TRP A 110 10.48 23.00 17.32
CA TRP A 110 9.77 22.06 18.19
C TRP A 110 9.29 20.79 17.46
N THR A 111 9.24 20.79 16.13
CA THR A 111 8.78 19.61 15.38
C THR A 111 9.84 18.51 15.41
N ARG A 112 9.52 17.38 16.06
CA ARG A 112 10.38 16.18 16.11
C ARG A 112 10.18 15.25 14.92
N ASN A 113 8.98 15.26 14.33
CA ASN A 113 8.67 14.46 13.16
C ASN A 113 9.35 15.06 11.92
N ARG A 114 9.99 14.22 11.10
CA ARG A 114 10.66 14.63 9.86
C ARG A 114 10.13 13.76 8.71
N PRO A 115 8.90 14.04 8.23
CA PRO A 115 8.31 13.26 7.16
C PRO A 115 9.12 13.42 5.88
N ILE A 116 9.19 12.35 5.09
CA ILE A 116 9.89 12.36 3.81
C ILE A 116 9.00 13.15 2.84
N HIS A 117 9.52 14.26 2.31
CA HIS A 117 8.82 15.04 1.30
C HIS A 117 9.20 14.54 -0.09
N SER A 118 8.18 14.28 -0.90
CA SER A 118 8.33 13.85 -2.28
C SER A 118 7.44 14.71 -3.19
N GLN A 119 7.87 14.87 -4.44
CA GLN A 119 7.13 15.60 -5.45
C GLN A 119 7.00 14.72 -6.69
N LYS A 120 5.76 14.43 -7.09
CA LYS A 120 5.45 13.76 -8.35
C LYS A 120 5.23 14.80 -9.44
N LYS A 121 5.92 14.65 -10.55
CA LYS A 121 5.76 15.49 -11.74
C LYS A 121 5.63 14.59 -12.96
N GLU A 122 4.65 14.88 -13.81
CA GLU A 122 4.56 14.20 -15.10
C GLU A 122 5.59 14.81 -16.06
N GLY A 123 6.44 13.94 -16.61
CA GLY A 123 7.43 14.32 -17.61
C GLY A 123 6.80 14.52 -18.97
N LYS A 124 7.54 15.18 -19.87
CA LYS A 124 7.12 15.32 -21.29
C LYS A 124 6.97 13.97 -21.99
N ASP A 125 7.66 12.96 -21.47
CA ASP A 125 7.64 11.59 -21.99
C ASP A 125 6.39 10.80 -21.54
N GLY A 126 5.47 11.43 -20.80
CA GLY A 126 4.26 10.79 -20.26
C GLY A 126 4.52 9.87 -19.06
N LYS A 127 5.74 9.88 -18.52
CA LYS A 127 6.13 9.10 -17.34
C LYS A 127 6.07 9.95 -16.08
N SER A 128 5.80 9.32 -14.93
CA SER A 128 5.79 10.00 -13.64
C SER A 128 7.19 10.06 -13.04
N HIS A 129 7.68 11.26 -12.76
CA HIS A 129 8.95 11.53 -12.11
C HIS A 129 8.70 11.83 -10.64
N LEU A 130 9.19 10.96 -9.77
CA LEU A 130 9.20 11.16 -8.33
C LEU A 130 10.53 11.77 -7.90
N MET A 131 10.49 13.05 -7.54
CA MET A 131 11.62 13.77 -6.96
C MET A 131 11.54 13.69 -5.45
N MET A 132 12.64 13.31 -4.80
CA MET A 132 12.68 13.18 -3.35
C MET A 132 13.98 13.74 -2.80
N LYS A 133 13.88 14.37 -1.63
CA LYS A 133 15.02 14.89 -0.89
C LYS A 133 14.92 14.47 0.57
N PHE A 134 16.02 13.95 1.08
CA PHE A 134 16.12 13.55 2.48
C PHE A 134 17.55 13.71 2.98
N HIS A 135 17.73 13.52 4.28
CA HIS A 135 19.01 13.60 4.94
C HIS A 135 19.44 12.24 5.46
N VAL A 136 20.75 12.01 5.44
CA VAL A 136 21.39 10.84 6.02
C VAL A 136 22.36 11.29 7.10
N GLU A 137 22.44 10.53 8.18
CA GLU A 137 23.29 10.76 9.33
C GLU A 137 23.95 9.45 9.74
N THR A 138 25.25 9.53 10.02
CA THR A 138 26.07 8.43 10.56
C THR A 138 26.13 8.52 12.07
N ASN A 139 26.46 7.41 12.75
CA ASN A 139 26.69 7.47 14.19
C ASN A 139 27.92 8.32 14.57
N SER A 140 28.85 8.53 13.63
CA SER A 140 30.00 9.43 13.77
C SER A 140 29.63 10.92 13.70
N GLY A 141 28.36 11.27 13.50
CA GLY A 141 27.88 12.67 13.46
C GLY A 141 28.07 13.37 12.11
N ARG A 142 28.58 12.68 11.09
CA ARG A 142 28.58 13.18 9.71
C ARG A 142 27.18 13.06 9.12
N HIS A 143 26.73 14.12 8.48
CA HIS A 143 25.44 14.19 7.80
C HIS A 143 25.60 14.64 6.35
N GLY A 144 24.68 14.17 5.51
CA GLY A 144 24.57 14.54 4.10
C GLY A 144 23.12 14.78 3.72
N SER A 145 22.92 15.50 2.61
CA SER A 145 21.62 15.59 1.94
C SER A 145 21.65 14.76 0.68
N VAL A 146 20.61 13.97 0.48
CA VAL A 146 20.41 13.13 -0.70
C VAL A 146 19.32 13.74 -1.53
N THR A 147 19.60 13.95 -2.81
CA THR A 147 18.59 14.31 -3.82
C THR A 147 18.50 13.18 -4.82
N LEU A 148 17.29 12.71 -5.09
CA LEU A 148 17.06 11.68 -6.08
C LEU A 148 15.87 12.00 -6.99
N GLU A 149 15.91 11.38 -8.15
CA GLU A 149 14.80 11.33 -9.08
C GLU A 149 14.58 9.87 -9.50
N ASN A 150 13.34 9.41 -9.35
CA ASN A 150 12.89 8.09 -9.74
C ASN A 150 11.84 8.22 -10.84
N ILE A 151 11.98 7.44 -11.90
CA ILE A 151 11.05 7.39 -13.02
C ILE A 151 10.19 6.13 -12.84
N GLU A 152 8.88 6.33 -12.78
CA GLU A 152 7.90 5.26 -12.72
C GLU A 152 7.52 4.89 -14.15
N ASP A 153 8.00 3.72 -14.62
CA ASP A 153 7.70 3.19 -15.95
C ASP A 153 6.36 2.45 -15.96
N SER A 154 6.03 1.79 -14.85
CA SER A 154 4.78 1.06 -14.63
C SER A 154 4.51 0.97 -13.13
N ALA A 155 3.28 0.60 -12.74
CA ALA A 155 2.89 0.49 -11.32
C ALA A 155 3.80 -0.44 -10.47
N LEU A 156 4.56 -1.34 -11.12
CA LEU A 156 5.46 -2.29 -10.46
C LEU A 156 6.95 -2.03 -10.74
N GLU A 157 7.27 -1.30 -11.81
CA GLU A 157 8.64 -1.08 -12.26
C GLU A 157 9.00 0.39 -12.19
N SER A 158 9.94 0.72 -11.32
CA SER A 158 10.47 2.06 -11.16
C SER A 158 11.99 2.05 -11.15
N ASN A 159 12.59 2.98 -11.89
CA ASN A 159 14.03 3.09 -12.10
C ASN A 159 14.55 4.46 -11.67
N PHE A 160 15.67 4.47 -10.96
CA PHE A 160 16.31 5.73 -10.58
C PHE A 160 16.96 6.41 -11.79
N ALA A 161 16.58 7.66 -12.04
CA ALA A 161 17.26 8.51 -13.01
C ALA A 161 18.61 8.98 -12.49
N TYR A 162 18.66 9.42 -11.23
CA TYR A 162 19.89 9.70 -10.51
C TYR A 162 19.69 9.64 -8.99
N ILE A 163 20.79 9.43 -8.29
CA ILE A 163 20.90 9.57 -6.83
C ILE A 163 22.18 10.36 -6.57
N ALA A 164 22.03 11.51 -5.93
CA ALA A 164 23.14 12.40 -5.59
C ALA A 164 23.25 12.57 -4.08
N LEU A 165 24.44 12.38 -3.54
CA LEU A 165 24.81 12.61 -2.15
C LEU A 165 25.66 13.88 -2.05
N ASP A 166 25.15 14.85 -1.29
CA ASP A 166 25.81 16.10 -0.98
C ASP A 166 26.25 16.12 0.47
N ILE A 167 27.56 16.26 0.68
CA ILE A 167 28.17 16.39 2.00
C ILE A 167 28.86 17.74 2.09
N ARG A 168 28.73 18.39 3.25
CA ARG A 168 29.36 19.70 3.48
C ARG A 168 30.88 19.59 3.30
N GLY A 169 31.42 20.42 2.41
CA GLY A 169 32.87 20.48 2.15
C GLY A 169 33.41 19.41 1.21
N GLN A 170 32.56 18.55 0.64
CA GLN A 170 32.96 17.56 -0.37
C GLN A 170 32.24 17.85 -1.70
N LYS A 171 32.80 17.34 -2.80
CA LYS A 171 32.13 17.38 -4.10
C LYS A 171 30.89 16.47 -4.06
N ARG A 172 29.80 16.90 -4.69
CA ARG A 172 28.61 16.07 -4.91
C ARG A 172 29.01 14.72 -5.51
N HIS A 173 28.67 13.64 -4.81
CA HIS A 173 28.88 12.28 -5.26
C HIS A 173 27.60 11.74 -5.90
N TYR A 174 27.72 11.05 -7.02
CA TYR A 174 26.59 10.43 -7.70
C TYR A 174 26.69 8.92 -7.54
N VAL A 175 25.78 8.33 -6.77
CA VAL A 175 25.63 6.87 -6.66
C VAL A 175 25.09 6.32 -7.97
N ILE A 176 24.13 7.04 -8.55
CA ILE A 176 23.62 6.79 -9.90
C ILE A 176 23.77 8.09 -10.66
N ALA A 177 24.62 8.07 -11.69
CA ALA A 177 24.85 9.22 -12.53
C ALA A 177 23.63 9.48 -13.44
N PRO A 178 23.16 10.73 -13.55
CA PRO A 178 22.11 11.06 -14.50
C PRO A 178 22.57 10.80 -15.93
N LYS A 179 21.65 10.30 -16.75
CA LYS A 179 21.83 10.23 -18.20
C LYS A 179 21.70 11.64 -18.77
N PHE A 180 22.79 12.41 -18.74
CA PHE A 180 22.84 13.65 -19.50
C PHE A 180 22.84 13.27 -20.99
N ASN A 181 21.74 13.55 -21.69
CA ASN A 181 21.87 13.79 -23.12
C ASN A 181 22.83 14.96 -23.21
N THR A 182 24.03 14.71 -23.74
CA THR A 182 24.94 15.78 -24.13
C THR A 182 24.16 16.61 -25.12
N VAL A 183 23.49 17.66 -24.64
CA VAL A 183 23.00 18.72 -25.50
C VAL A 183 24.28 19.17 -26.16
N ALA A 184 24.47 18.77 -27.43
CA ALA A 184 25.60 19.20 -28.22
C ALA A 184 25.65 20.69 -27.99
N ARG A 185 26.68 21.17 -27.27
CA ARG A 185 26.80 22.57 -26.88
C ARG A 185 26.71 23.30 -28.20
N HIS A 186 25.55 23.87 -28.51
CA HIS A 186 25.37 24.60 -29.75
C HIS A 186 26.43 25.68 -29.65
N LYS A 187 27.44 25.56 -30.51
CA LYS A 187 28.55 26.49 -30.59
C LYS A 187 27.89 27.85 -30.69
N ALA A 188 28.10 28.72 -29.70
CA ALA A 188 27.34 29.96 -29.56
C ALA A 188 27.37 30.71 -30.91
N THR A 189 26.31 30.55 -31.70
CA THR A 189 26.12 31.29 -32.94
C THR A 189 25.58 32.62 -32.49
N GLY A 190 26.48 33.62 -32.45
CA GLY A 190 26.14 34.97 -32.04
C GLY A 190 24.93 35.49 -32.81
N LEU A 191 24.07 36.24 -32.11
CA LEU A 191 23.07 37.07 -32.77
C LEU A 191 23.84 38.22 -33.43
N PHE A 192 23.73 38.37 -34.75
CA PHE A 192 24.41 39.44 -35.52
C PHE A 192 25.96 39.41 -35.47
N ASP A 193 26.56 38.27 -35.81
CA ASP A 193 28.02 38.10 -36.05
C ASP A 193 28.98 38.47 -34.89
N LEU A 194 28.45 38.87 -33.74
CA LEU A 194 29.24 39.19 -32.56
C LEU A 194 29.39 37.95 -31.68
N LYS A 195 30.62 37.43 -31.60
CA LYS A 195 30.99 36.33 -30.69
C LYS A 195 31.20 36.87 -29.27
N TRP A 196 30.21 36.72 -28.39
CA TRP A 196 30.31 37.18 -26.99
C TRP A 196 30.71 36.09 -25.98
N GLY A 197 31.69 35.25 -26.30
CA GLY A 197 32.05 34.19 -25.35
C GLY A 197 33.31 33.38 -25.68
N SER A 198 34.48 33.92 -25.40
CA SER A 198 35.65 33.10 -25.09
C SER A 198 36.46 33.74 -23.96
N SER A 199 36.17 33.38 -22.72
CA SER A 199 37.11 33.63 -21.62
C SER A 199 38.07 32.44 -21.55
N LYS A 200 39.29 32.63 -22.07
CA LYS A 200 40.43 31.80 -21.71
C LYS A 200 40.76 32.07 -20.24
N ARG A 201 40.82 31.04 -19.41
CA ARG A 201 41.60 31.06 -18.16
C ARG A 201 42.72 30.04 -18.33
N GLY A 202 43.95 30.53 -18.21
CA GLY A 202 45.17 29.74 -18.15
C GLY A 202 45.41 29.16 -16.76
#